data_AF-A0A354THR5-F1
#
_entry.id   AF-A0A354THR5-F1
#
_cell.length_a   1.000
_cell.length_b   1.000
_cell.length_c   1.000
_cell.angle_alpha   90.00
_cell.angle_beta   90.00
_cell.angle_gamma   90.00
#
_symmetry.space_group_name_H-M   'P 1'
#
loop_
_entity.id
_entity.type
_entity.pdbx_description
1 polymer ?
#
loop_
_entity_poly.entity_id
_entity_poly.type
_entity_poly.pdbx_seq_one_letter_code
_entity_poly.pdbx_strand_id
1 'polypeptide(L)'
;MSNSTKPILDSGMNLLATLQKQMLVVKEQYPDWYAEYEDRDPMTAARADLDFLLESAPTEFVAGLVVGVMLFRQQMAILTGRHF
;
A
#
# COMPACT_ATOMS: atom_id res chain seq x y z
N MET A 1 23.96 28.07 -7.51
CA MET A 1 22.53 27.78 -7.25
C MET A 1 22.35 26.27 -7.27
N SER A 2 21.83 25.72 -6.17
CA SER A 2 21.91 24.31 -5.77
C SER A 2 21.18 23.35 -6.74
N ASN A 3 21.88 22.32 -7.21
CA ASN A 3 21.42 21.26 -8.10
C ASN A 3 20.96 20.00 -7.30
N SER A 4 20.54 20.19 -6.04
CA SER A 4 20.43 19.12 -5.04
C SER A 4 19.10 18.34 -5.05
N THR A 5 18.10 18.77 -5.83
CA THR A 5 16.77 18.15 -5.87
C THR A 5 16.60 17.08 -6.93
N LYS A 6 17.36 17.11 -8.03
CA LYS A 6 17.31 16.10 -9.09
C LYS A 6 17.52 14.64 -8.61
N PRO A 7 18.57 14.31 -7.84
CA PRO A 7 18.84 12.92 -7.47
C PRO A 7 17.75 12.30 -6.57
N ILE A 8 17.06 13.11 -5.75
CA ILE A 8 15.95 12.66 -4.91
C ILE A 8 14.72 12.35 -5.77
N LEU A 9 14.43 13.23 -6.74
CA LEU A 9 13.29 13.05 -7.66
C LEU A 9 13.50 11.83 -8.56
N ASP A 10 14.71 11.63 -9.08
CA ASP A 10 15.04 10.49 -9.94
C ASP A 10 14.93 9.16 -9.16
N SER A 11 15.37 9.15 -7.89
CA SER A 11 15.22 7.99 -7.01
C SER A 11 13.75 7.68 -6.68
N GLY A 12 12.94 8.70 -6.39
CA GLY A 12 11.52 8.54 -6.12
C GLY A 12 10.73 8.01 -7.32
N MET A 13 11.05 8.48 -8.53
CA MET A 13 10.42 7.97 -9.75
C MET A 13 10.76 6.51 -10.03
N ASN A 14 12.00 6.09 -9.76
CA ASN A 14 12.41 4.69 -9.90
C ASN A 14 11.71 3.78 -8.89
N LEU A 15 11.49 4.27 -7.65
CA LEU A 15 10.73 3.52 -6.65
C LEU A 15 9.28 3.32 -7.09
N LEU A 16 8.59 4.38 -7.52
CA LEU A 16 7.20 4.29 -7.98
C LEU A 16 7.04 3.30 -9.13
N ALA A 17 7.94 3.34 -10.12
CA ALA A 17 7.93 2.39 -11.23
C ALA A 17 8.12 0.93 -10.76
N THR A 18 8.97 0.73 -9.75
CA THR A 18 9.20 -0.60 -9.16
C THR A 18 7.95 -1.12 -8.45
N LEU A 19 7.30 -0.28 -7.64
CA LEU A 19 6.07 -0.64 -6.93
C LEU A 19 4.93 -0.95 -7.91
N GLN A 20 4.78 -0.15 -8.97
CA GLN A 20 3.80 -0.39 -10.03
C GLN A 20 4.04 -1.74 -10.72
N LYS A 21 5.30 -2.07 -11.02
CA LYS A 21 5.65 -3.36 -11.60
C LYS A 21 5.34 -4.53 -10.67
N GLN A 22 5.63 -4.40 -9.38
CA GLN A 22 5.28 -5.44 -8.39
C GLN A 22 3.77 -5.62 -8.28
N MET A 23 2.99 -4.53 -8.29
CA MET A 23 1.54 -4.63 -8.28
C MET A 23 0.97 -5.27 -9.55
N LEU A 24 1.57 -4.99 -10.72
CA LEU A 24 1.20 -5.67 -11.96
C LEU A 24 1.43 -7.19 -11.87
N VAL A 25 2.57 -7.61 -11.32
CA VAL A 25 2.86 -9.03 -11.07
C VAL A 25 1.82 -9.67 -10.16
N VAL A 26 1.41 -8.97 -9.10
CA VAL A 26 0.35 -9.45 -8.20
C VAL A 26 -0.97 -9.60 -8.94
N LYS A 27 -1.36 -8.60 -9.73
CA LYS A 27 -2.59 -8.64 -10.53
C LYS A 27 -2.62 -9.82 -11.50
N GLU A 28 -1.48 -10.13 -12.12
CA GLU A 28 -1.37 -11.24 -13.08
C GLU A 28 -1.33 -12.62 -12.39
N GLN A 29 -0.61 -12.75 -11.27
CA GLN A 29 -0.39 -14.05 -10.61
C GLN A 29 -1.45 -14.40 -9.57
N TYR A 30 -2.05 -13.40 -8.94
CA TYR A 30 -3.02 -13.54 -7.86
C TYR A 30 -4.26 -12.65 -8.12
N PRO A 31 -4.97 -12.86 -9.25
CA PRO A 31 -6.06 -11.98 -9.69
C PRO A 31 -7.21 -11.90 -8.69
N ASP A 32 -7.54 -13.00 -8.00
CA ASP A 32 -8.62 -13.03 -7.02
C ASP A 32 -8.29 -12.18 -5.78
N TRP A 33 -7.07 -12.32 -5.26
CA TRP A 33 -6.62 -11.49 -4.15
C TRP A 33 -6.55 -10.02 -4.55
N TYR A 34 -6.07 -9.73 -5.76
CA TYR A 34 -6.02 -8.36 -6.28
C TYR A 34 -7.42 -7.75 -6.45
N ALA A 35 -8.41 -8.53 -6.90
CA ALA A 35 -9.80 -8.08 -6.98
C ALA A 35 -10.38 -7.76 -5.60
N GLU A 36 -10.19 -8.64 -4.61
CA GLU A 36 -10.58 -8.39 -3.22
C GLU A 36 -9.92 -7.13 -2.65
N TYR A 37 -8.64 -6.91 -2.97
CA TYR A 37 -7.92 -5.71 -2.60
C TYR A 37 -8.52 -4.45 -3.23
N GLU A 38 -8.87 -4.47 -4.51
CA GLU A 38 -9.52 -3.32 -5.18
C GLU A 38 -10.93 -3.07 -4.66
N ASP A 39 -11.73 -4.13 -4.45
CA ASP A 39 -13.13 -4.02 -4.03
C ASP A 39 -13.27 -3.51 -2.59
N ARG A 40 -12.37 -3.92 -1.69
CA ARG A 40 -12.42 -3.49 -0.29
C ARG A 40 -11.89 -2.07 -0.07
N ASP A 41 -11.05 -1.56 -0.97
CA ASP A 41 -10.29 -0.30 -0.84
C ASP A 41 -9.64 -0.13 0.55
N PRO A 42 -8.36 -0.54 0.73
CA PRO A 42 -7.70 -0.52 2.04
C PRO A 42 -7.68 0.85 2.73
N MET A 43 -7.78 1.96 1.98
CA MET A 43 -7.79 3.30 2.56
C MET A 43 -9.07 3.58 3.34
N THR A 44 -10.18 2.92 2.99
CA THR A 44 -11.51 3.15 3.55
C THR A 44 -12.14 1.91 4.19
N ALA A 45 -11.61 0.71 3.92
CA ALA A 45 -12.09 -0.58 4.42
C ALA A 45 -12.23 -0.64 5.95
N ALA A 46 -13.10 -1.51 6.47
CA ALA A 46 -13.14 -1.76 7.90
C ALA A 46 -11.88 -2.51 8.37
N ARG A 47 -11.60 -2.49 9.69
CA ARG A 47 -10.42 -3.18 10.23
C ARG A 47 -10.41 -4.68 9.90
N ALA A 48 -11.55 -5.35 10.01
CA ALA A 48 -11.69 -6.77 9.68
C ALA A 48 -11.37 -7.09 8.20
N ASP A 49 -11.67 -6.17 7.29
CA ASP A 49 -11.33 -6.32 5.86
C ASP A 49 -9.81 -6.21 5.64
N LEU A 50 -9.15 -5.30 6.38
CA LEU A 50 -7.69 -5.20 6.34
C LEU A 50 -7.02 -6.44 6.93
N ASP A 51 -7.55 -6.95 8.04
CA ASP A 51 -7.04 -8.18 8.65
C ASP A 51 -7.21 -9.37 7.67
N PHE A 52 -8.35 -9.48 6.99
CA PHE A 52 -8.55 -10.48 5.93
C PHE A 52 -7.53 -10.33 4.77
N LEU A 53 -7.33 -9.12 4.27
CA LEU A 53 -6.37 -8.88 3.18
C LEU A 53 -4.94 -9.20 3.61
N LEU A 54 -4.59 -8.93 4.87
CA LEU A 54 -3.27 -9.22 5.44
C LEU A 54 -3.05 -10.72 5.63
N GLU A 55 -4.02 -11.43 6.21
CA GLU A 55 -3.94 -12.88 6.44
C GLU A 55 -3.88 -13.68 5.14
N SER A 56 -4.58 -13.20 4.11
CA SER A 56 -4.62 -13.84 2.79
C SER A 56 -3.54 -13.36 1.82
N ALA A 57 -2.65 -12.45 2.24
CA ALA A 57 -1.66 -11.82 1.37
C ALA A 57 -0.72 -12.87 0.71
N PRO A 58 -0.68 -12.97 -0.63
CA PRO A 58 0.09 -14.01 -1.32
C PRO A 58 1.60 -13.70 -1.40
N THR A 59 2.00 -12.47 -1.09
CA THR A 59 3.41 -12.04 -1.15
C THR A 59 3.71 -11.09 0.01
N GLU A 60 4.97 -11.07 0.44
CA GLU A 60 5.45 -10.11 1.45
C GLU A 60 5.26 -8.66 1.00
N PHE A 61 5.31 -8.40 -0.31
CA PHE A 61 5.10 -7.07 -0.88
C PHE A 61 3.71 -6.53 -0.53
N VAL A 62 2.65 -7.30 -0.82
CA VAL A 62 1.28 -6.82 -0.55
C VAL A 62 0.87 -6.93 0.91
N ALA A 63 1.44 -7.88 1.66
CA ALA A 63 1.34 -7.88 3.12
C ALA A 63 1.91 -6.58 3.70
N GLY A 64 3.11 -6.18 3.28
CA GLY A 64 3.74 -4.93 3.68
C GLY A 64 2.94 -3.69 3.27
N LEU A 65 2.30 -3.73 2.10
CA LEU A 65 1.44 -2.64 1.64
C LEU A 65 0.19 -2.47 2.54
N VAL A 66 -0.50 -3.57 2.86
CA VAL A 66 -1.66 -3.55 3.78
C VAL A 66 -1.25 -3.06 5.17
N VAL A 67 -0.14 -3.55 5.71
CA VAL A 67 0.41 -3.07 7.00
C VAL A 67 0.73 -1.58 6.94
N GLY A 68 1.34 -1.10 5.86
CA GLY A 68 1.63 0.32 5.64
C GLY A 68 0.36 1.19 5.69
N VAL A 69 -0.72 0.73 5.06
CA VAL A 69 -2.02 1.41 5.11
C VAL A 69 -2.59 1.43 6.53
N MET A 70 -2.54 0.30 7.25
CA MET A 70 -3.00 0.23 8.65
C MET A 70 -2.24 1.22 9.54
N LEU A 71 -0.91 1.27 9.42
CA LEU A 71 -0.07 2.21 10.17
C LEU A 71 -0.37 3.67 9.82
N PHE A 72 -0.53 3.98 8.54
CA PHE A 72 -0.90 5.33 8.10
C PHE A 72 -2.26 5.74 8.68
N ARG A 73 -3.27 4.88 8.61
CA ARG A 73 -4.60 5.14 9.15
C ARG A 73 -4.56 5.32 10.68
N GLN A 74 -3.77 4.51 11.38
CA GLN A 74 -3.55 4.68 12.81
C GLN A 74 -2.88 6.02 13.15
N GLN A 75 -1.86 6.43 12.41
CA GLN A 75 -1.21 7.73 12.57
C GLN A 75 -2.20 8.88 12.34
N MET A 76 -3.02 8.79 11.28
CA MET A 76 -4.06 9.78 10.99
C MET A 76 -5.12 9.84 12.08
N ALA A 77 -5.55 8.70 12.61
CA ALA A 77 -6.49 8.63 13.74
C ALA A 77 -5.93 9.35 14.98
N ILE A 78 -4.67 9.07 15.33
CA ILE A 78 -3.96 9.73 16.44
C ILE A 78 -3.89 11.26 16.22
N LEU A 79 -3.51 11.70 15.01
CA LEU A 79 -3.35 13.13 14.70
C LEU A 79 -4.67 13.89 14.63
N THR A 80 -5.75 13.23 14.22
CA THR A 80 -7.07 13.86 14.01
C THR A 80 -8.02 13.70 15.19
N GLY A 81 -7.64 12.91 16.21
CA GLY A 81 -8.51 12.57 17.34
C GLY A 81 -9.71 11.70 16.96
N ARG A 82 -9.65 11.02 15.81
CA ARG A 82 -10.69 10.09 15.33
C ARG A 82 -10.30 8.66 15.69
N HIS A 83 -11.28 7.77 15.85
CA HIS A 83 -11.02 6.35 16.08
C HIS A 83 -10.70 5.63 14.76
N PHE A 84 -9.73 4.72 14.80
CA PHE A 84 -9.42 3.74 13.75
C PHE A 84 -10.03 2.38 14.13
#